data_AF-A0A8S2UZY4-F1
#
_entry.id   AF-A0A8S2UZY4-F1
#
_cell.length_a   1.000
_cell.length_b   1.000
_cell.length_c   1.000
_cell.angle_alpha   90.00
_cell.angle_beta   90.00
_cell.angle_gamma   90.00
#
_symmetry.space_group_name_H-M   'P 1'
#
loop_
_entity.id
_entity.type
_entity.pdbx_description
1 polymer ?
#
loop_
_entity_poly.entity_id
_entity_poly.type
_entity_poly.pdbx_seq_one_letter_code
_entity_poly.pdbx_strand_id
1 'polypeptide(L)' 'TDQLGRLLAQHVVAMRPKTLGLTEKKVSNDEDRLLYQKLMGTDKTVSTFMSENQLVINDFVRFECGEERQQ' A
#
# COMPACT_ATOMS: atom_id res chain seq x y z
N THR A 1 9.46 9.37 -12.16
CA THR A 1 8.12 9.08 -11.59
C THR A 1 7.68 7.66 -11.89
N ASP A 2 7.80 7.17 -13.13
CA ASP A 2 7.31 5.84 -13.54
C ASP A 2 7.88 4.65 -12.77
N GLN A 3 9.15 4.70 -12.37
CA GLN A 3 9.78 3.63 -11.58
C GLN A 3 9.21 3.56 -10.16
N LEU A 4 8.94 4.70 -9.52
CA LEU A 4 8.38 4.77 -8.17
C LEU A 4 6.93 4.26 -8.16
N GLY A 5 6.13 4.66 -9.16
CA GLY A 5 4.76 4.17 -9.32
C GLY A 5 4.72 2.65 -9.55
N ARG A 6 5.63 2.12 -10.38
CA ARG A 6 5.76 0.67 -10.60
C ARG A 6 6.11 -0.08 -9.33
N LEU A 7 7.04 0.43 -8.54
CA LEU A 7 7.46 -0.18 -7.28
C LEU A 7 6.29 -0.24 -6.28
N LEU A 8 5.54 0.86 -6.14
CA LEU A 8 4.36 0.92 -5.28
C LEU A 8 3.25 -0.03 -5.76
N ALA A 9 3.00 -0.10 -7.07
CA ALA A 9 2.03 -1.03 -7.64
C ALA A 9 2.43 -2.49 -7.41
N GLN A 10 3.71 -2.84 -7.59
CA GLN A 10 4.24 -4.17 -7.26
C GLN A 10 4.05 -4.51 -5.78
N HIS A 11 4.28 -3.53 -4.91
CA HIS A 11 4.06 -3.69 -3.47
C HIS A 11 2.60 -3.98 -3.15
N VAL A 12 1.65 -3.23 -3.72
CA VAL A 12 0.21 -3.48 -3.57
C VAL A 12 -0.16 -4.90 -4.01
N VAL A 13 0.35 -5.35 -5.17
CA VAL A 13 0.09 -6.71 -5.67
C VAL A 13 0.56 -7.78 -4.68
N ALA A 14 1.78 -7.63 -4.16
CA ALA A 14 2.42 -8.62 -3.29
C ALA A 14 1.88 -8.62 -1.85
N MET A 15 1.70 -7.44 -1.26
CA MET A 15 1.38 -7.29 0.17
C MET A 15 -0.12 -7.19 0.46
N ARG A 16 -0.97 -7.13 -0.57
CA ARG A 16 -2.44 -7.18 -0.48
C ARG A 16 -3.03 -6.22 0.58
N PRO A 17 -2.63 -4.94 0.65
CA PRO A 17 -3.26 -3.99 1.57
C PRO A 17 -4.76 -3.89 1.27
N LYS A 18 -5.56 -3.69 2.31
CA LYS A 18 -7.02 -3.52 2.20
C LYS A 18 -7.45 -2.07 2.27
N THR A 19 -6.65 -1.22 2.92
CA THR A 19 -6.93 0.20 3.08
C THR A 19 -5.65 1.00 2.93
N LEU A 20 -5.78 2.29 2.62
CA LEU A 20 -4.62 3.18 2.56
C LEU A 20 -4.01 3.38 3.96
N GLY A 21 -4.85 3.48 5.00
CA GLY A 21 -4.40 3.72 6.38
C GLY A 21 -4.44 5.19 6.80
N LEU A 22 -5.20 6.05 6.12
CA LEU A 22 -5.38 7.47 6.49
C LEU A 22 -6.36 7.70 7.66
N THR A 23 -7.07 6.66 8.12
CA THR A 23 -8.13 6.80 9.13
C THR A 23 -7.65 6.42 10.53
N GLU A 24 -8.01 7.22 11.54
CA GLU A 24 -7.68 6.99 12.97
C GLU A 24 -8.37 5.79 13.63
N LYS A 25 -9.29 5.10 12.92
CA LYS A 25 -9.97 3.92 13.49
C LYS A 25 -8.92 2.86 13.82
N LYS A 26 -9.00 2.16 14.96
CA LYS A 26 -8.14 1.01 15.25
C LYS A 26 -8.46 -0.12 14.27
N VAL A 27 -7.61 -0.33 13.26
CA VAL A 27 -7.57 -1.62 12.55
C VAL A 27 -6.62 -2.51 13.37
N SER A 28 -6.99 -3.76 13.59
CA SER A 28 -6.23 -4.66 14.46
C SER A 28 -4.88 -5.09 13.89
N ASN A 29 -4.62 -4.80 12.62
CA ASN A 29 -3.42 -5.23 11.91
C ASN A 29 -2.88 -4.12 11.00
N ASP A 30 -1.68 -3.63 11.30
CA ASP A 30 -0.98 -2.63 10.48
C ASP A 30 -0.62 -3.18 9.10
N GLU A 31 -0.52 -4.50 8.95
CA GLU A 31 -0.27 -5.15 7.65
C GLU A 31 -1.46 -5.03 6.68
N ASP A 32 -2.67 -4.71 7.13
CA ASP A 32 -3.81 -4.48 6.21
C ASP A 32 -3.81 -3.04 5.64
N ARG A 33 -2.88 -2.19 6.07
CA ARG A 33 -2.82 -0.77 5.71
C ARG A 33 -1.57 -0.41 4.94
N LEU A 34 -1.74 0.03 3.70
CA LEU A 34 -0.64 0.31 2.79
C LEU A 34 0.42 1.22 3.42
N LEU A 35 0.04 2.35 4.03
CA LEU A 35 0.98 3.33 4.58
C LEU A 35 1.84 2.81 5.75
N TYR A 36 1.38 1.77 6.45
CA TYR A 36 2.07 1.19 7.60
C TYR A 36 2.85 -0.09 7.25
N GLN A 37 2.62 -0.67 6.07
CA GLN A 37 3.37 -1.83 5.58
C GLN A 37 4.85 -1.49 5.37
N LYS A 38 5.71 -2.48 5.66
CA LYS A 38 7.14 -2.44 5.34
C LYS A 38 7.33 -2.57 3.83
N LEU A 39 7.92 -1.56 3.21
CA LEU A 39 8.16 -1.53 1.77
C LEU A 39 9.11 -2.65 1.35
N MET A 40 8.70 -3.41 0.33
CA MET A 40 9.45 -4.58 -0.15
C MET A 40 10.90 -4.25 -0.46
N GLY A 41 11.82 -5.07 0.05
CA GLY A 41 13.26 -4.91 -0.17
C GLY A 41 13.89 -3.78 0.64
N THR A 42 13.18 -3.18 1.60
CA THR A 42 13.70 -2.09 2.44
C THR A 42 13.28 -2.27 3.90
N ASP A 43 13.94 -1.55 4.81
CA ASP A 43 13.54 -1.46 6.23
C ASP A 43 12.55 -0.34 6.54
N LYS A 44 12.08 0.38 5.52
CA LYS A 44 11.19 1.54 5.67
C LYS A 44 9.74 1.13 5.47
N THR A 45 8.82 1.89 6.05
CA THR A 45 7.40 1.80 5.70
C THR A 45 7.10 2.53 4.40
N VAL A 46 5.96 2.24 3.78
CA VAL A 46 5.48 2.97 2.60
C VAL A 46 5.32 4.46 2.89
N SER A 47 4.81 4.84 4.08
CA SER A 47 4.66 6.25 4.48
C SER A 47 6.00 6.99 4.59
N THR A 48 7.03 6.38 5.16
CA THR A 48 8.38 6.96 5.21
C THR A 48 8.94 7.14 3.81
N PHE A 49 8.83 6.13 2.95
CA PHE A 49 9.28 6.20 1.56
C PHE A 49 8.57 7.32 0.78
N MET A 50 7.26 7.47 0.96
CA MET A 50 6.50 8.54 0.31
C MET A 50 6.96 9.93 0.75
N SER A 51 7.19 10.11 2.05
CA SER A 51 7.64 11.38 2.62
C SER A 51 9.01 11.79 2.08
N GLU A 52 9.94 10.84 1.98
CA GLU A 52 11.28 11.07 1.43
C GLU A 52 11.27 11.45 -0.07
N ASN A 53 10.30 10.91 -0.82
CA ASN A 53 10.17 11.16 -2.26
C ASN A 53 9.14 12.24 -2.61
N GLN A 54 8.56 12.92 -1.61
CA GLN A 54 7.52 13.95 -1.78
C GLN A 54 6.31 13.44 -2.59
N LEU A 55 5.88 12.21 -2.32
CA LEU A 55 4.77 11.53 -3.00
C LEU A 55 3.53 11.47 -2.12
N VAL A 56 2.37 11.47 -2.77
CA VAL A 56 1.07 11.19 -2.15
C VAL A 56 0.38 10.10 -2.95
N ILE A 57 -0.12 9.08 -2.27
CA ILE A 57 -1.00 8.05 -2.83
C ILE A 57 -2.41 8.48 -2.48
N ASN A 58 -3.23 8.75 -3.50
CA ASN A 58 -4.61 9.14 -3.28
C ASN A 58 -5.48 7.91 -2.99
N ASP A 59 -5.30 6.84 -3.76
CA ASP A 59 -6.03 5.58 -3.63
C ASP A 59 -5.32 4.45 -4.38
N PHE A 60 -5.77 3.19 -4.21
CA PHE A 60 -5.31 2.06 -5.00
C PHE A 60 -6.44 1.05 -5.26
N VAL A 61 -6.30 0.30 -6.35
CA VAL A 61 -7.16 -0.85 -6.67
C VAL A 61 -6.26 -2.03 -7.00
N ARG A 62 -6.60 -3.20 -6.43
CA ARG A 62 -5.89 -4.45 -6.67
C ARG A 62 -6.91 -5.50 -7.11
N PHE A 63 -6.72 -6.05 -8.30
CA PHE A 63 -7.48 -7.20 -8.77
C PHE A 63 -6.65 -8.47 -8.70
N GLU A 64 -7.29 -9.59 -8.43
CA GLU A 64 -6.72 -10.93 -8.43
C GLU A 64 -7.67 -11.89 -9.15
N CYS A 65 -7.16 -12.62 -10.14
CA CYS A 65 -7.97 -13.59 -10.87
C CYS A 65 -8.52 -14.64 -9.91
N GLY A 66 -9.85 -14.77 -9.86
CA GLY A 66 -10.55 -15.68 -8.95
C GLY A 66 -10.92 -15.09 -7.60
N GLU A 67 -10.69 -13.78 -7.37
CA GLU A 67 -11.23 -13.12 -6.19
C GLU A 67 -12.77 -13.11 -6.20
N GLU A 68 -13.37 -13.18 -5.00
CA GLU A 68 -14.80 -12.99 -4.86
C GLU A 68 -15.18 -11.57 -5.27
N ARG A 69 -16.28 -11.43 -6.01
CA ARG A 69 -16.82 -10.10 -6.31
C ARG A 69 -17.24 -9.45 -5.00
N GLN A 70 -16.62 -8.33 -4.66
CA GLN A 70 -17.13 -7.43 -3.62
C GLN A 70 -18.48 -6.90 -4.12
N GLN A 71 -19.58 -7.44 -3.56
CA GLN A 71 -20.94 -6.97 -3.81
C GLN A 71 -21.28 -5.80 -2.90
#